data_AF-A0AAV6GIU9-F1
#
_entry.id   AF-A0AAV6GIU9-F1
#
_cell.length_a   1.000
_cell.length_b   1.000
_cell.length_c   1.000
_cell.angle_alpha   90.00
_cell.angle_beta   90.00
_cell.angle_gamma   90.00
#
_symmetry.space_group_name_H-M   'P 1'
#
loop_
_entity.id
_entity.type
_entity.pdbx_description
1 polymer ?
#
loop_
_entity_poly.entity_id
_entity_poly.type
_entity_poly.pdbx_seq_one_letter_code
_entity_poly.pdbx_strand_id
1 'polypeptide(L)'
;MASLTWSQRISAFSLSPSQFLSSITSDSFLAELLRELRDDKASDNTKVLLLSPFLEHPTILCPTVSVGEETALELMSVLAQTPPKAVSLKCNLMVAISTVLICTTCMERQPKVAEDYLDQLFHTIEDTNDHRGGLSLQPIRATSCECLREMEMSYPGLLSQRLETLYQLKQLETTVVHQAYSALYTLTLKNAVFLLCQKEEVANADLKTVLCANEGFGWKAIHKPLPPAIFSQMEEIPQLRTGVDCKELKSIVSSLLEESYLLTPMSQAALLRELVDIVSMVPSLSPALFKSQLLRLFGTAQVELVHATLMMKSAFTDSLFSPDDENFFLKRLVCMAQHPLLNIPEKLFYIDCIRHFPENRPISSQGDESLPVLVTPRLTISLLPTVFNDSSTMLCRLKLMCMVYLEADEGEDSKGVAYLFDHLMALLKIVDNHGRREMVNSGLHGGFRVVCEIAEKLAEIGRGYAPISVDSAELQLASQNPEKSSSGETDTSGKLPLLSAQSPIPL
;
A
#
# COMPACT_ATOMS: atom_id res chain seq x y z
N MET A 1 -32.50 37.62 11.53
CA MET A 1 -31.22 37.02 11.08
C MET A 1 -31.39 36.68 9.62
N ALA A 2 -30.53 37.18 8.73
CA ALA A 2 -30.61 36.84 7.32
C ALA A 2 -30.50 35.31 7.18
N SER A 3 -31.39 34.68 6.42
CA SER A 3 -31.36 33.23 6.20
C SER A 3 -30.06 32.89 5.47
N LEU A 4 -29.09 32.34 6.20
CA LEU A 4 -27.86 31.79 5.62
C LEU A 4 -28.24 30.81 4.51
N THR A 5 -27.58 30.91 3.36
CA THR A 5 -27.78 29.93 2.28
C THR A 5 -27.29 28.56 2.73
N TRP A 6 -27.88 27.48 2.21
CA TRP A 6 -27.47 26.11 2.58
C TRP A 6 -25.97 25.87 2.43
N SER A 7 -25.34 26.43 1.40
CA SER A 7 -23.89 26.39 1.23
C SER A 7 -23.12 26.93 2.43
N GLN A 8 -23.52 28.07 2.97
CA GLN A 8 -22.86 28.67 4.13
C GLN A 8 -23.10 27.85 5.40
N ARG A 9 -24.29 27.26 5.54
CA ARG A 9 -24.62 26.41 6.71
C ARG A 9 -23.82 25.10 6.68
N ILE A 10 -23.75 24.42 5.54
CA ILE A 10 -22.98 23.18 5.38
C ILE A 10 -21.49 23.47 5.59
N SER A 11 -20.93 24.52 4.97
CA SER A 11 -19.53 24.88 5.19
C SER A 11 -19.22 25.22 6.66
N ALA A 12 -20.12 25.92 7.36
CA ALA A 12 -19.95 26.21 8.78
C ALA A 12 -19.96 24.92 9.64
N PHE A 13 -20.84 23.97 9.30
CA PHE A 13 -20.90 22.67 9.95
C PHE A 13 -19.63 21.85 9.71
N SER A 14 -19.18 21.69 8.46
CA SER A 14 -17.98 20.92 8.11
C SER A 14 -16.68 21.50 8.69
N LEU A 15 -16.60 22.82 8.90
CA LEU A 15 -15.43 23.44 9.54
C LEU A 15 -15.36 23.19 11.04
N SER A 16 -16.50 23.22 11.74
CA SER A 16 -16.55 22.95 13.18
C SER A 16 -17.94 22.47 13.60
N PRO A 17 -18.19 21.14 13.57
CA PRO A 17 -19.50 20.58 13.92
C PRO A 17 -19.92 20.92 15.35
N SER A 18 -19.00 20.87 16.31
CA SER A 18 -19.27 21.15 17.72
C SER A 18 -19.63 22.62 17.96
N GLN A 19 -18.94 23.55 17.31
CA GLN A 19 -19.26 24.98 17.42
C GLN A 19 -20.60 25.30 16.75
N PHE A 20 -20.88 24.70 15.59
CA PHE A 20 -22.17 24.86 14.91
C PHE A 20 -23.33 24.36 15.79
N LEU A 21 -23.17 23.17 16.37
CA LEU A 21 -24.17 22.54 17.23
C LEU A 21 -24.33 23.20 18.62
N SER A 22 -23.43 24.12 19.00
CA SER A 22 -23.65 24.95 20.19
C SER A 22 -24.80 25.95 20.01
N SER A 23 -25.13 26.28 18.75
CA SER A 23 -26.18 27.25 18.40
C SER A 23 -27.50 26.59 17.99
N ILE A 24 -27.46 25.34 17.54
CA ILE A 24 -28.58 24.58 16.96
C ILE A 24 -28.44 23.12 17.43
N THR A 25 -29.51 22.48 17.91
CA THR A 25 -29.42 21.07 18.32
C THR A 25 -29.26 20.13 17.11
N SER A 26 -28.59 19.00 17.30
CA SER A 26 -28.41 17.96 16.25
C SER A 26 -29.75 17.57 15.61
N ASP A 27 -30.77 17.34 16.44
CA ASP A 27 -32.08 16.87 16.00
C ASP A 27 -32.80 17.92 15.15
N SER A 28 -32.69 19.20 15.52
CA SER A 28 -33.28 20.29 14.74
C SER A 28 -32.58 20.48 13.40
N PHE A 29 -31.25 20.36 13.37
CA PHE A 29 -30.49 20.45 12.13
C PHE A 29 -30.76 19.25 11.21
N LEU A 30 -30.80 18.04 11.76
CA LEU A 30 -31.15 16.82 11.03
C LEU A 30 -32.55 16.91 10.43
N ALA A 31 -33.54 17.35 11.21
CA ALA A 31 -34.91 17.53 10.72
C ALA A 31 -34.99 18.57 9.59
N GLU A 32 -34.23 19.66 9.68
CA GLU A 32 -34.15 20.66 8.61
C GLU A 32 -33.50 20.11 7.34
N LEU A 33 -32.42 19.32 7.45
CA LEU A 33 -31.75 18.66 6.33
C LEU A 33 -32.71 17.69 5.61
N LEU A 34 -33.35 16.80 6.36
CA LEU A 34 -34.28 15.80 5.80
C LEU A 34 -35.49 16.46 5.15
N ARG A 35 -36.05 17.52 5.78
CA ARG A 35 -37.15 18.30 5.20
C ARG A 35 -36.77 18.91 3.86
N GLU A 36 -35.57 19.46 3.75
CA GLU A 36 -35.11 20.10 2.52
C GLU A 36 -34.74 19.09 1.43
N LEU A 37 -34.19 17.93 1.80
CA LEU A 37 -33.93 16.83 0.86
C LEU A 37 -35.23 16.33 0.20
N ARG A 38 -36.34 16.34 0.95
CA ARG A 38 -37.68 15.98 0.46
C ARG A 38 -38.33 17.08 -0.38
N ASP A 39 -37.83 18.33 -0.36
CA ASP A 39 -38.42 19.41 -1.14
C ASP A 39 -38.14 19.21 -2.65
N ASP A 40 -39.21 19.04 -3.44
CA ASP A 40 -39.14 18.91 -4.89
C ASP A 40 -38.63 20.20 -5.58
N LYS A 41 -38.68 21.34 -4.89
CA LYS A 41 -38.20 22.63 -5.40
C LYS A 41 -36.69 22.77 -5.29
N ALA A 42 -36.04 21.98 -4.44
CA ALA A 42 -34.59 22.04 -4.27
C ALA A 42 -33.88 21.40 -5.47
N SER A 43 -32.86 22.08 -6.00
CA SER A 43 -32.07 21.54 -7.12
C SER A 43 -31.28 20.30 -6.71
N ASP A 44 -31.02 19.40 -7.66
CA ASP A 44 -30.20 18.20 -7.42
C ASP A 44 -28.83 18.54 -6.81
N ASN A 45 -28.20 19.63 -7.25
CA ASN A 45 -26.93 20.10 -6.69
C ASN A 45 -27.05 20.55 -5.23
N THR A 46 -28.16 21.21 -4.89
CA THR A 46 -28.44 21.56 -3.48
C THR A 46 -28.63 20.29 -2.67
N LYS A 47 -29.40 19.31 -3.16
CA LYS A 47 -29.62 18.04 -2.47
C LYS A 47 -28.33 17.26 -2.27
N VAL A 48 -27.45 17.21 -3.27
CA VAL A 48 -26.11 16.59 -3.12
C VAL A 48 -25.30 17.29 -2.03
N LEU A 49 -25.32 18.63 -1.96
CA LEU A 49 -24.63 19.38 -0.92
C LEU A 49 -25.19 19.11 0.49
N LEU A 50 -26.51 18.88 0.60
CA LEU A 50 -27.16 18.53 1.86
C LEU A 50 -26.82 17.11 2.34
N LEU A 51 -26.25 16.27 1.47
CA LEU A 51 -25.80 14.92 1.83
C LEU A 51 -24.39 14.90 2.44
N SER A 52 -23.57 15.93 2.20
CA SER A 52 -22.19 16.01 2.74
C SER A 52 -22.10 15.81 4.26
N PRO A 53 -22.98 16.39 5.10
CA PRO A 53 -22.96 16.14 6.55
C PRO A 53 -23.11 14.67 6.94
N PHE A 54 -23.91 13.89 6.21
CA PHE A 54 -24.09 12.45 6.45
C PHE A 54 -22.86 11.63 6.07
N LEU A 55 -22.06 12.13 5.12
CA LEU A 55 -20.82 11.49 4.68
C LEU A 55 -19.64 11.80 5.61
N GLU A 56 -19.55 13.04 6.10
CA GLU A 56 -18.42 13.49 6.93
C GLU A 56 -18.61 13.20 8.42
N HIS A 57 -19.83 13.38 8.94
CA HIS A 57 -20.11 13.34 10.37
C HIS A 57 -21.42 12.60 10.73
N PRO A 58 -21.62 11.35 10.27
CA PRO A 58 -22.86 10.59 10.51
C PRO A 58 -23.16 10.38 12.00
N THR A 59 -22.16 10.09 12.82
CA THR A 59 -22.34 9.82 14.27
C THR A 59 -22.66 11.07 15.09
N ILE A 60 -22.31 12.26 14.57
CA ILE A 60 -22.64 13.54 15.21
C ILE A 60 -24.10 13.91 14.93
N LEU A 61 -24.58 13.64 13.71
CA LEU A 61 -25.98 13.88 13.32
C LEU A 61 -26.92 12.84 13.90
N CYS A 62 -26.48 11.57 13.90
CA CYS A 62 -27.24 10.42 14.35
C CYS A 62 -26.53 9.79 15.56
N PRO A 63 -26.68 10.36 16.77
CA PRO A 63 -25.94 9.93 17.96
C PRO A 63 -26.39 8.56 18.49
N THR A 64 -27.57 8.08 18.09
CA THR A 64 -28.12 6.79 18.52
C THR A 64 -28.47 5.92 17.33
N VAL A 65 -28.43 4.61 17.54
CA VAL A 65 -28.79 3.61 16.52
C VAL A 65 -30.22 3.82 15.98
N SER A 66 -31.17 4.20 16.85
CA SER A 66 -32.56 4.48 16.46
C SER A 66 -32.67 5.67 15.50
N VAL A 67 -31.94 6.76 15.80
CA VAL A 67 -31.93 7.96 14.93
C VAL A 67 -31.25 7.64 13.60
N GLY A 68 -30.21 6.79 13.61
CA GLY A 68 -29.58 6.27 12.39
C GLY A 68 -30.54 5.47 11.52
N GLU A 69 -31.31 4.56 12.11
CA GLU A 69 -32.32 3.75 11.42
C GLU A 69 -33.43 4.61 10.80
N GLU A 70 -33.98 5.56 11.56
CA GLU A 70 -35.01 6.50 11.08
C GLU A 70 -34.49 7.39 9.94
N THR A 71 -33.25 7.86 10.07
CA THR A 71 -32.59 8.66 9.03
C THR A 71 -32.37 7.85 7.76
N ALA A 72 -31.89 6.61 7.87
CA ALA A 72 -31.70 5.73 6.73
C ALA A 72 -33.03 5.45 6.01
N LEU A 73 -34.11 5.19 6.76
CA LEU A 73 -35.45 5.00 6.20
C LEU A 73 -35.94 6.23 5.44
N GLU A 74 -35.73 7.43 6.00
CA GLU A 74 -36.09 8.69 5.34
C GLU A 74 -35.29 8.90 4.04
N LEU A 75 -33.98 8.68 4.07
CA LEU A 75 -33.13 8.78 2.89
C LEU A 75 -33.49 7.75 1.81
N MET A 76 -33.87 6.52 2.20
CA MET A 76 -34.39 5.51 1.27
C MET A 76 -35.70 5.97 0.61
N SER A 77 -36.58 6.64 1.36
CA SER A 77 -37.81 7.24 0.81
C SER A 77 -37.48 8.32 -0.23
N VAL A 78 -36.50 9.18 0.05
CA VAL A 78 -36.00 10.19 -0.91
C VAL A 78 -35.39 9.53 -2.15
N LEU A 79 -34.62 8.45 -1.98
CA LEU A 79 -34.04 7.68 -3.09
C LEU A 79 -35.12 7.07 -4.00
N ALA A 80 -36.19 6.52 -3.41
CA ALA A 80 -37.30 5.94 -4.15
C ALA A 80 -38.09 6.99 -4.96
N GLN A 81 -38.22 8.21 -4.43
CA GLN A 81 -38.90 9.32 -5.08
C GLN A 81 -38.04 10.03 -6.15
N THR A 82 -36.72 9.85 -6.11
CA THR A 82 -35.79 10.51 -7.02
C THR A 82 -35.95 10.01 -8.47
N PRO A 83 -36.10 10.91 -9.47
CA PRO A 83 -36.32 10.52 -10.86
C PRO A 83 -35.12 9.74 -11.43
N PRO A 84 -35.32 8.81 -12.38
CA PRO A 84 -34.25 7.98 -12.93
C PRO A 84 -33.14 8.77 -13.64
N LYS A 85 -33.44 10.00 -14.09
CA LYS A 85 -32.48 10.89 -14.75
C LYS A 85 -31.49 11.56 -13.78
N ALA A 86 -31.82 11.65 -12.49
CA ALA A 86 -30.98 12.29 -11.48
C ALA A 86 -29.91 11.32 -10.94
N VAL A 87 -29.07 10.80 -11.85
CA VAL A 87 -28.08 9.75 -11.57
C VAL A 87 -27.13 10.16 -10.46
N SER A 88 -26.57 11.38 -10.52
CA SER A 88 -25.65 11.90 -9.50
C SER A 88 -26.28 11.93 -8.11
N LEU A 89 -27.53 12.42 -8.00
CA LEU A 89 -28.23 12.46 -6.72
C LEU A 89 -28.48 11.06 -6.16
N LYS A 90 -28.90 10.10 -7.01
CA LYS A 90 -29.10 8.71 -6.60
C LYS A 90 -27.81 8.08 -6.07
N CYS A 91 -26.70 8.25 -6.77
CA CYS A 91 -25.39 7.76 -6.33
C CYS A 91 -25.03 8.33 -4.95
N ASN A 92 -25.14 9.65 -4.76
CA ASN A 92 -24.82 10.28 -3.48
C ASN A 92 -25.77 9.83 -2.36
N LEU A 93 -27.07 9.64 -2.64
CA LEU A 93 -28.03 9.12 -1.67
C LEU A 93 -27.67 7.70 -1.22
N MET A 94 -27.30 6.82 -2.16
CA MET A 94 -26.89 5.46 -1.84
C MET A 94 -25.64 5.45 -0.95
N VAL A 95 -24.62 6.24 -1.31
CA VAL A 95 -23.41 6.34 -0.47
C VAL A 95 -23.77 6.87 0.92
N ALA A 96 -24.60 7.92 1.02
CA ALA A 96 -25.03 8.47 2.31
C ALA A 96 -25.80 7.46 3.17
N ILE A 97 -26.73 6.68 2.59
CA ILE A 97 -27.47 5.63 3.30
C ILE A 97 -26.49 4.57 3.81
N SER A 98 -25.57 4.09 2.97
CA SER A 98 -24.55 3.11 3.35
C SER A 98 -23.68 3.63 4.50
N THR A 99 -23.21 4.88 4.42
CA THR A 99 -22.38 5.50 5.46
C THR A 99 -23.13 5.65 6.78
N VAL A 100 -24.40 6.08 6.76
CA VAL A 100 -25.21 6.16 7.99
C VAL A 100 -25.34 4.78 8.61
N LEU A 101 -25.80 3.77 7.86
CA LEU A 101 -26.01 2.41 8.38
C LEU A 101 -24.76 1.78 9.00
N ILE A 102 -23.59 1.99 8.37
CA ILE A 102 -22.30 1.49 8.85
C ILE A 102 -21.84 2.27 10.09
N CYS A 103 -21.78 3.60 10.01
CA CYS A 103 -21.18 4.42 11.07
C CYS A 103 -22.03 4.48 12.34
N THR A 104 -23.35 4.34 12.26
CA THR A 104 -24.24 4.30 13.45
C THR A 104 -24.48 2.88 13.95
N THR A 105 -23.72 1.90 13.45
CA THR A 105 -23.75 0.46 13.81
C THR A 105 -25.14 -0.18 13.72
N CYS A 106 -26.02 0.35 12.84
CA CYS A 106 -27.38 -0.16 12.66
C CYS A 106 -27.39 -1.64 12.24
N MET A 107 -26.41 -2.06 11.44
CA MET A 107 -26.34 -3.42 10.92
C MET A 107 -26.26 -4.49 12.01
N GLU A 108 -25.76 -4.18 13.22
CA GLU A 108 -25.66 -5.15 14.33
C GLU A 108 -27.02 -5.65 14.82
N ARG A 109 -28.06 -4.81 14.71
CA ARG A 109 -29.43 -5.14 15.15
C ARG A 109 -30.26 -5.84 14.08
N GLN A 110 -29.71 -5.99 12.87
CA GLN A 110 -30.42 -6.49 11.69
C GLN A 110 -31.78 -5.77 11.48
N PRO A 111 -31.80 -4.43 11.46
CA PRO A 111 -33.03 -3.69 11.27
C PRO A 111 -33.59 -3.95 9.88
N LYS A 112 -34.92 -3.96 9.77
CA LYS A 112 -35.61 -4.20 8.49
C LYS A 112 -35.16 -3.21 7.40
N VAL A 113 -34.84 -1.97 7.78
CA VAL A 113 -34.31 -0.93 6.90
C VAL A 113 -33.00 -1.35 6.23
N ALA A 114 -32.09 -1.99 6.96
CA ALA A 114 -30.83 -2.46 6.41
C ALA A 114 -31.02 -3.63 5.44
N GLU A 115 -31.92 -4.56 5.76
CA GLU A 115 -32.29 -5.66 4.87
C GLU A 115 -32.93 -5.16 3.57
N ASP A 116 -33.92 -4.26 3.69
CA ASP A 116 -34.61 -3.67 2.54
C ASP A 116 -33.65 -2.88 1.65
N TYR A 117 -32.66 -2.19 2.26
CA TYR A 117 -31.64 -1.47 1.51
C TYR A 117 -30.67 -2.41 0.79
N LEU A 118 -30.21 -3.48 1.45
CA LEU A 118 -29.39 -4.52 0.81
C LEU A 118 -30.12 -5.16 -0.36
N ASP A 119 -31.40 -5.52 -0.19
CA ASP A 119 -32.24 -6.05 -1.27
C ASP A 119 -32.37 -5.05 -2.43
N GLN A 120 -32.52 -3.75 -2.13
CA GLN A 120 -32.56 -2.71 -3.15
C GLN A 120 -31.23 -2.59 -3.91
N LEU A 121 -30.09 -2.65 -3.22
CA LEU A 121 -28.76 -2.65 -3.84
C LEU A 121 -28.56 -3.90 -4.71
N PHE A 122 -28.95 -5.07 -4.21
CA PHE A 122 -28.88 -6.33 -4.96
C PHE A 122 -29.74 -6.28 -6.23
N HIS A 123 -30.98 -5.81 -6.11
CA HIS A 123 -31.87 -5.66 -7.25
C HIS A 123 -31.29 -4.72 -8.32
N THR A 124 -30.54 -3.71 -7.90
CA THR A 124 -29.90 -2.76 -8.81
C THR A 124 -28.73 -3.39 -9.57
N ILE A 125 -27.93 -4.25 -8.93
CA ILE A 125 -26.81 -4.95 -9.59
C ILE A 125 -27.26 -6.14 -10.44
N GLU A 126 -28.45 -6.68 -10.22
CA GLU A 126 -29.02 -7.76 -11.05
C GLU A 126 -29.39 -7.31 -12.47
N ASP A 127 -29.58 -6.01 -12.70
CA ASP A 127 -29.78 -5.42 -14.05
C ASP A 127 -28.47 -5.38 -14.85
N THR A 128 -27.85 -6.54 -15.05
CA THR A 128 -26.61 -6.70 -15.84
C THR A 128 -26.79 -6.19 -17.26
N ASN A 129 -25.74 -5.62 -17.86
CA ASN A 129 -25.76 -5.09 -19.23
C ASN A 129 -26.85 -4.03 -19.53
N ASP A 130 -27.34 -3.33 -18.50
CA ASP A 130 -28.25 -2.18 -18.62
C ASP A 130 -29.58 -2.45 -19.36
N HIS A 131 -30.16 -3.65 -19.21
CA HIS A 131 -31.39 -4.03 -19.92
C HIS A 131 -32.57 -3.10 -19.61
N ARG A 132 -32.66 -2.53 -18.40
CA ARG A 132 -33.82 -1.68 -18.00
C ARG A 132 -33.64 -0.19 -18.25
N GLY A 133 -32.41 0.33 -18.35
CA GLY A 133 -32.19 1.79 -18.42
C GLY A 133 -30.99 2.27 -19.23
N GLY A 134 -30.33 1.38 -19.98
CA GLY A 134 -29.23 1.71 -20.87
C GLY A 134 -27.98 2.26 -20.16
N LEU A 135 -26.97 2.63 -20.95
CA LEU A 135 -25.64 3.03 -20.48
C LEU A 135 -25.64 4.18 -19.44
N SER A 136 -26.70 4.97 -19.39
CA SER A 136 -26.83 6.09 -18.44
C SER A 136 -26.96 5.68 -16.97
N LEU A 137 -27.35 4.43 -16.69
CA LEU A 137 -27.52 3.91 -15.32
C LEU A 137 -26.30 3.12 -14.82
N GLN A 138 -25.25 2.96 -15.63
CA GLN A 138 -24.00 2.33 -15.22
C GLN A 138 -23.41 2.91 -13.92
N PRO A 139 -23.42 4.23 -13.69
CA PRO A 139 -22.90 4.79 -12.44
C PRO A 139 -23.70 4.34 -11.21
N ILE A 140 -25.02 4.12 -11.34
CA ILE A 140 -25.86 3.64 -10.24
C ILE A 140 -25.53 2.18 -9.92
N ARG A 141 -25.33 1.32 -10.94
CA ARG A 141 -24.90 -0.08 -10.73
C ARG A 141 -23.51 -0.15 -10.11
N ALA A 142 -22.55 0.62 -10.63
CA ALA A 142 -21.21 0.71 -10.07
C ALA A 142 -21.24 1.21 -8.62
N THR A 143 -22.02 2.25 -8.32
CA THR A 143 -22.20 2.76 -6.94
C THR A 143 -22.85 1.72 -6.03
N SER A 144 -23.79 0.92 -6.56
CA SER A 144 -24.41 -0.17 -5.79
C SER A 144 -23.37 -1.23 -5.41
N CYS A 145 -22.52 -1.63 -6.36
CA CYS A 145 -21.41 -2.54 -6.10
C CYS A 145 -20.45 -1.98 -5.05
N GLU A 146 -20.08 -0.71 -5.12
CA GLU A 146 -19.19 -0.08 -4.12
C GLU A 146 -19.88 0.04 -2.75
N CYS A 147 -21.17 0.33 -2.69
CA CYS A 147 -21.93 0.33 -1.42
C CYS A 147 -21.95 -1.06 -0.78
N LEU A 148 -22.23 -2.09 -1.57
CA LEU A 148 -22.18 -3.49 -1.11
C LEU A 148 -20.77 -3.89 -0.66
N ARG A 149 -19.75 -3.43 -1.39
CA ARG A 149 -18.34 -3.67 -1.06
C ARG A 149 -17.97 -3.01 0.26
N GLU A 150 -18.36 -1.76 0.49
CA GLU A 150 -18.14 -1.05 1.77
C GLU A 150 -18.83 -1.74 2.95
N MET A 151 -20.04 -2.25 2.74
CA MET A 151 -20.75 -3.04 3.74
C MET A 151 -20.06 -4.37 4.05
N GLU A 152 -19.58 -5.08 3.01
CA GLU A 152 -18.83 -6.32 3.18
C GLU A 152 -17.46 -6.09 3.84
N MET A 153 -16.81 -4.93 3.62
CA MET A 153 -15.60 -4.55 4.34
C MET A 153 -15.88 -4.27 5.83
N SER A 154 -17.00 -3.62 6.12
CA SER A 154 -17.41 -3.26 7.49
C SER A 154 -17.97 -4.45 8.28
N TYR A 155 -18.65 -5.38 7.60
CA TYR A 155 -19.28 -6.57 8.16
C TYR A 155 -18.89 -7.81 7.34
N PRO A 156 -17.66 -8.35 7.54
CA PRO A 156 -17.17 -9.49 6.79
C PRO A 156 -18.10 -10.70 6.88
N GLY A 157 -18.50 -11.25 5.74
CA GLY A 157 -19.41 -12.39 5.65
C GLY A 157 -20.85 -12.06 5.28
N LEU A 158 -21.22 -10.78 5.21
CA LEU A 158 -22.58 -10.34 4.90
C LEU A 158 -23.08 -10.92 3.56
N LEU A 159 -22.21 -10.95 2.56
CA LEU A 159 -22.53 -11.39 1.20
C LEU A 159 -22.11 -12.83 0.92
N SER A 160 -21.60 -13.57 1.91
CA SER A 160 -21.09 -14.94 1.71
C SER A 160 -22.15 -15.89 1.16
N GLN A 161 -23.44 -15.61 1.43
CA GLN A 161 -24.57 -16.41 0.96
C GLN A 161 -25.04 -16.07 -0.47
N ARG A 162 -24.39 -15.12 -1.15
CA ARG A 162 -24.71 -14.67 -2.51
C ARG A 162 -23.55 -14.87 -3.50
N LEU A 163 -22.55 -15.68 -3.14
CA LEU A 163 -21.32 -15.84 -3.91
C LEU A 163 -21.55 -16.35 -5.33
N GLU A 164 -22.43 -17.33 -5.51
CA GLU A 164 -22.70 -17.89 -6.84
C GLU A 164 -23.42 -16.86 -7.72
N THR A 165 -24.36 -16.10 -7.16
CA THR A 165 -25.02 -15.00 -7.87
C THR A 165 -24.00 -13.94 -8.29
N LEU A 166 -23.13 -13.49 -7.38
CA LEU A 166 -22.08 -12.51 -7.69
C LEU A 166 -21.10 -13.01 -8.76
N TYR A 167 -20.74 -14.29 -8.72
CA TYR A 167 -19.92 -14.93 -9.75
C TYR A 167 -20.59 -14.87 -11.13
N GLN A 168 -21.88 -15.22 -11.20
CA GLN A 168 -22.65 -15.17 -12.46
C GLN A 168 -22.78 -13.73 -12.99
N LEU A 169 -23.07 -12.76 -12.12
CA LEU A 169 -23.18 -11.35 -12.51
C LEU A 169 -21.86 -10.84 -13.09
N LYS A 170 -20.72 -11.18 -12.47
CA LYS A 170 -19.38 -10.87 -13.00
C LYS A 170 -19.16 -11.46 -14.40
N GLN A 171 -19.54 -12.72 -14.61
CA GLN A 171 -19.34 -13.42 -15.89
C GLN A 171 -20.24 -12.88 -17.00
N LEU A 172 -21.46 -12.42 -16.67
CA LEU A 172 -22.40 -11.85 -17.62
C LEU A 172 -22.08 -10.39 -17.98
N GLU A 173 -21.36 -9.67 -17.13
CA GLU A 173 -21.10 -8.25 -17.32
C GLU A 173 -20.03 -8.00 -18.39
N THR A 174 -20.42 -7.27 -19.44
CA THR A 174 -19.55 -6.94 -20.58
C THR A 174 -19.08 -5.49 -20.60
N THR A 175 -19.64 -4.63 -19.73
CA THR A 175 -19.32 -3.21 -19.69
C THR A 175 -18.16 -2.90 -18.72
N VAL A 176 -17.77 -1.62 -18.63
CA VAL A 176 -16.75 -1.14 -17.68
C VAL A 176 -17.09 -1.43 -16.21
N VAL A 177 -18.36 -1.68 -15.89
CA VAL A 177 -18.82 -2.04 -14.54
C VAL A 177 -18.31 -3.41 -14.10
N HIS A 178 -17.82 -4.24 -15.03
CA HIS A 178 -17.16 -5.53 -14.73
C HIS A 178 -16.10 -5.41 -13.62
N GLN A 179 -15.36 -4.29 -13.56
CA GLN A 179 -14.34 -4.07 -12.53
C GLN A 179 -14.93 -4.00 -11.12
N ALA A 180 -16.11 -3.38 -10.97
CA ALA A 180 -16.82 -3.27 -9.71
C ALA A 180 -17.37 -4.62 -9.25
N TYR A 181 -17.92 -5.43 -10.18
CA TYR A 181 -18.34 -6.81 -9.89
C TYR A 181 -17.16 -7.70 -9.49
N SER A 182 -16.03 -7.60 -10.22
CA SER A 182 -14.81 -8.35 -9.92
C SER A 182 -14.24 -7.99 -8.54
N ALA A 183 -14.23 -6.70 -8.17
CA ALA A 183 -13.80 -6.25 -6.85
C ALA A 183 -14.74 -6.75 -5.73
N LEU A 184 -16.06 -6.61 -5.92
CA LEU A 184 -17.06 -7.08 -4.97
C LEU A 184 -16.98 -8.60 -4.76
N TYR A 185 -16.97 -9.37 -5.86
CA TYR A 185 -16.87 -10.83 -5.80
C TYR A 185 -15.60 -11.30 -5.08
N THR A 186 -14.45 -10.71 -5.41
CA THR A 186 -13.16 -11.12 -4.82
C THR A 186 -13.12 -10.84 -3.32
N LEU A 187 -13.63 -9.67 -2.88
CA LEU A 187 -13.72 -9.34 -1.45
C LEU A 187 -14.64 -10.31 -0.71
N THR A 188 -15.85 -10.56 -1.24
CA THR A 188 -16.80 -11.50 -0.65
C THR A 188 -16.21 -12.91 -0.57
N LEU A 189 -15.49 -13.34 -1.62
CA LEU A 189 -14.81 -14.63 -1.65
C LEU A 189 -13.74 -14.71 -0.55
N LYS A 190 -12.91 -13.66 -0.39
CA LYS A 190 -11.91 -13.60 0.68
C LYS A 190 -12.56 -13.75 2.05
N ASN A 191 -13.59 -12.95 2.33
CA ASN A 191 -14.25 -12.96 3.63
C ASN A 191 -14.98 -14.28 3.91
N ALA A 192 -15.56 -14.90 2.88
CA ALA A 192 -16.16 -16.23 3.00
C ALA A 192 -15.12 -17.33 3.30
N VAL A 193 -13.95 -17.28 2.66
CA VAL A 193 -12.83 -18.18 2.97
C VAL A 193 -12.31 -17.93 4.38
N PHE A 194 -12.17 -16.67 4.79
CA PHE A 194 -11.77 -16.29 6.14
C PHE A 194 -12.73 -16.83 7.21
N LEU A 195 -14.04 -16.73 6.98
CA LEU A 195 -15.08 -17.31 7.84
C LEU A 195 -14.93 -18.83 8.00
N LEU A 196 -14.59 -19.54 6.91
CA LEU A 196 -14.34 -20.97 6.95
C LEU A 196 -13.09 -21.31 7.76
N CYS A 197 -12.04 -20.50 7.67
CA CYS A 197 -10.80 -20.69 8.43
C CYS A 197 -11.01 -20.57 9.95
N GLN A 198 -12.05 -19.86 10.40
CA GLN A 198 -12.37 -19.71 11.83
C GLN A 198 -13.22 -20.84 12.40
N LYS A 199 -13.82 -21.72 11.58
CA LYS A 199 -14.68 -22.80 12.08
C LYS A 199 -13.84 -23.93 12.70
N GLU A 200 -14.29 -24.42 13.85
CA GLU A 200 -13.62 -25.53 14.58
C GLU A 200 -13.66 -26.86 13.84
N GLU A 201 -14.64 -27.10 12.96
CA GLU A 201 -14.72 -28.25 12.07
C GLU A 201 -15.19 -27.78 10.69
N VAL A 202 -14.41 -28.09 9.64
CA VAL A 202 -14.73 -27.77 8.25
C VAL A 202 -14.80 -29.06 7.46
N ALA A 203 -16.00 -29.43 7.01
CA ALA A 203 -16.19 -30.54 6.09
C ALA A 203 -15.88 -30.12 4.65
N ASN A 204 -15.54 -31.08 3.80
CA ASN A 204 -15.38 -30.86 2.35
C ASN A 204 -16.63 -30.23 1.71
N ALA A 205 -17.81 -30.55 2.23
CA ALA A 205 -19.06 -29.99 1.75
C ALA A 205 -19.18 -28.48 2.05
N ASP A 206 -18.52 -27.96 3.09
CA ASP A 206 -18.72 -26.59 3.56
C ASP A 206 -18.14 -25.56 2.59
N LEU A 207 -16.97 -25.83 2.00
CA LEU A 207 -16.41 -24.93 0.98
C LEU A 207 -17.33 -24.88 -0.25
N LYS A 208 -17.82 -26.04 -0.69
CA LYS A 208 -18.72 -26.13 -1.84
C LYS A 208 -20.08 -25.46 -1.56
N THR A 209 -20.65 -25.63 -0.36
CA THR A 209 -21.92 -24.98 -0.01
C THR A 209 -21.79 -23.47 0.02
N VAL A 210 -20.66 -22.94 0.52
CA VAL A 210 -20.38 -21.49 0.50
C VAL A 210 -20.19 -20.98 -0.92
N LEU A 211 -19.42 -21.67 -1.76
CA LEU A 211 -19.21 -21.26 -3.16
C LEU A 211 -20.52 -21.29 -3.97
N CYS A 212 -21.40 -22.27 -3.74
CA CYS A 212 -22.69 -22.41 -4.41
C CYS A 212 -23.84 -21.64 -3.72
N ALA A 213 -23.57 -20.81 -2.71
CA ALA A 213 -24.62 -20.13 -1.96
C ALA A 213 -25.28 -19.00 -2.77
N ASN A 214 -26.61 -18.95 -2.74
CA ASN A 214 -27.42 -18.00 -3.51
C ASN A 214 -28.52 -17.27 -2.72
N GLU A 215 -28.76 -17.60 -1.46
CA GLU A 215 -29.95 -17.14 -0.72
C GLU A 215 -29.61 -16.34 0.55
N GLY A 216 -30.21 -15.15 0.65
CA GLY A 216 -30.17 -14.32 1.86
C GLY A 216 -28.86 -13.59 2.10
N PHE A 217 -28.67 -13.13 3.35
CA PHE A 217 -27.49 -12.41 3.83
C PHE A 217 -26.93 -13.03 5.10
N GLY A 218 -25.60 -13.03 5.22
CA GLY A 218 -24.86 -13.54 6.37
C GLY A 218 -24.80 -12.54 7.52
N TRP A 219 -25.90 -12.30 8.22
CA TRP A 219 -25.97 -11.30 9.30
C TRP A 219 -25.16 -11.63 10.57
N LYS A 220 -24.54 -12.80 10.65
CA LYS A 220 -23.62 -13.15 11.74
C LYS A 220 -22.25 -12.54 11.44
N ALA A 221 -22.14 -11.22 11.57
CA ALA A 221 -20.90 -10.49 11.32
C ALA A 221 -19.82 -10.89 12.33
N ILE A 222 -18.59 -11.04 11.84
CA ILE A 222 -17.41 -11.17 12.70
C ILE A 222 -16.96 -9.76 13.09
N HIS A 223 -16.94 -9.47 14.38
CA HIS A 223 -16.57 -8.16 14.94
C HIS A 223 -15.08 -7.78 14.78
N LYS A 224 -14.25 -8.66 14.23
CA LYS A 224 -12.83 -8.38 13.96
C LYS A 224 -12.59 -8.46 12.45
N PRO A 225 -12.51 -7.33 11.72
CA PRO A 225 -12.03 -7.35 10.34
C PRO A 225 -10.64 -7.99 10.33
N LEU A 226 -10.38 -8.84 9.33
CA LEU A 226 -9.06 -9.43 9.13
C LEU A 226 -8.05 -8.26 9.05
N PRO A 227 -7.01 -8.21 9.91
CA PRO A 227 -5.94 -7.26 9.71
C PRO A 227 -5.34 -7.55 8.33
N PRO A 228 -5.11 -6.54 7.47
CA PRO A 228 -4.47 -6.78 6.18
C PRO A 228 -3.19 -7.59 6.42
N ALA A 229 -3.01 -8.69 5.69
CA ALA A 229 -1.94 -9.70 5.91
C ALA A 229 -0.51 -9.14 5.90
N ILE A 230 -0.36 -7.85 5.60
CA ILE A 230 0.86 -7.14 5.26
C ILE A 230 1.45 -6.42 6.49
N PHE A 231 0.70 -6.21 7.58
CA PHE A 231 1.16 -5.35 8.70
C PHE A 231 1.27 -6.01 10.08
N SER A 232 0.93 -7.30 10.24
CA SER A 232 1.12 -7.98 11.52
C SER A 232 2.20 -9.04 11.42
N GLN A 233 3.44 -8.68 11.78
CA GLN A 233 4.52 -9.64 12.04
C GLN A 233 4.28 -10.47 13.33
N MET A 234 3.08 -10.42 13.94
CA MET A 234 2.78 -11.10 15.20
C MET A 234 1.40 -11.79 15.28
N GLU A 235 0.52 -11.67 14.29
CA GLU A 235 -0.75 -12.42 14.27
C GLU A 235 -0.70 -13.52 13.21
N GLU A 236 -0.87 -14.78 13.63
CA GLU A 236 -1.00 -15.91 12.72
C GLU A 236 -2.23 -15.71 11.83
N ILE A 237 -2.02 -15.71 10.51
CA ILE A 237 -3.11 -15.70 9.52
C ILE A 237 -3.89 -17.02 9.71
N PRO A 238 -5.23 -16.98 9.93
CA PRO A 238 -6.02 -18.19 10.06
C PRO A 238 -5.91 -19.05 8.80
N GLN A 239 -5.58 -20.32 8.96
CA GLN A 239 -5.41 -21.24 7.84
C GLN A 239 -6.56 -22.23 7.75
N LEU A 240 -7.03 -22.47 6.52
CA LEU A 240 -7.96 -23.54 6.22
C LEU A 240 -7.27 -24.89 6.44
N ARG A 241 -7.91 -25.77 7.21
CA ARG A 241 -7.31 -27.06 7.58
C ARG A 241 -7.01 -27.94 6.36
N THR A 242 -5.90 -28.67 6.43
CA THR A 242 -5.44 -29.58 5.37
C THR A 242 -6.43 -30.73 5.15
N GLY A 243 -6.82 -30.99 3.90
CA GLY A 243 -7.72 -32.09 3.52
C GLY A 243 -8.99 -31.66 2.79
N VAL A 244 -9.25 -30.35 2.68
CA VAL A 244 -10.37 -29.80 1.92
C VAL A 244 -10.08 -29.83 0.41
N ASP A 245 -11.00 -30.34 -0.42
CA ASP A 245 -10.89 -30.27 -1.88
C ASP A 245 -11.08 -28.83 -2.36
N CYS A 246 -9.97 -28.18 -2.71
CA CYS A 246 -9.93 -26.78 -3.13
C CYS A 246 -9.85 -26.62 -4.66
N LYS A 247 -10.18 -27.66 -5.45
CA LYS A 247 -10.10 -27.59 -6.93
C LYS A 247 -10.96 -26.47 -7.53
N GLU A 248 -12.18 -26.31 -7.04
CA GLU A 248 -13.10 -25.28 -7.51
C GLU A 248 -12.58 -23.88 -7.17
N LEU A 249 -12.16 -23.68 -5.92
CA LEU A 249 -11.51 -22.43 -5.48
C LEU A 249 -10.26 -22.13 -6.31
N LYS A 250 -9.41 -23.13 -6.58
CA LYS A 250 -8.22 -22.98 -7.44
C LYS A 250 -8.60 -22.55 -8.86
N SER A 251 -9.69 -23.07 -9.41
CA SER A 251 -10.20 -22.69 -10.72
C SER A 251 -10.67 -21.24 -10.73
N ILE A 252 -11.41 -20.84 -9.71
CA ILE A 252 -11.90 -19.46 -9.55
C ILE A 252 -10.72 -18.48 -9.43
N VAL A 253 -9.75 -18.77 -8.55
CA VAL A 253 -8.56 -17.92 -8.36
C VAL A 253 -7.75 -17.82 -9.66
N SER A 254 -7.57 -18.93 -10.38
CA SER A 254 -6.91 -18.91 -11.70
C SER A 254 -7.64 -18.03 -12.71
N SER A 255 -8.96 -18.14 -12.81
CA SER A 255 -9.80 -17.31 -13.70
C SER A 255 -9.71 -15.82 -13.31
N LEU A 256 -9.75 -15.47 -12.03
CA LEU A 256 -9.59 -14.09 -11.58
C LEU A 256 -8.20 -13.52 -11.93
N LEU A 257 -7.14 -14.32 -11.79
CA LEU A 257 -5.79 -13.93 -12.18
C LEU A 257 -5.68 -13.72 -13.68
N GLU A 258 -6.27 -14.62 -14.47
CA GLU A 258 -6.34 -14.49 -15.92
C GLU A 258 -7.09 -13.22 -16.32
N GLU A 259 -8.23 -12.90 -15.72
CA GLU A 259 -9.01 -11.70 -16.06
C GLU A 259 -8.41 -10.40 -15.50
N SER A 260 -7.48 -10.49 -14.55
CA SER A 260 -6.94 -9.32 -13.82
C SER A 260 -6.34 -8.23 -14.73
N TYR A 261 -5.91 -8.58 -15.93
CA TYR A 261 -5.34 -7.62 -16.88
C TYR A 261 -6.34 -6.74 -17.61
N LEU A 262 -7.63 -7.08 -17.56
CA LEU A 262 -8.70 -6.28 -18.12
C LEU A 262 -9.09 -5.12 -17.19
N LEU A 263 -8.57 -5.13 -15.97
CA LEU A 263 -8.86 -4.13 -14.94
C LEU A 263 -7.92 -2.91 -15.05
N THR A 264 -8.34 -1.79 -14.49
CA THR A 264 -7.43 -0.66 -14.28
C THR A 264 -6.30 -1.05 -13.32
N PRO A 265 -5.12 -0.39 -13.38
CA PRO A 265 -4.00 -0.73 -12.49
C PRO A 265 -4.36 -0.72 -11.00
N MET A 266 -5.19 0.24 -10.57
CA MET A 266 -5.65 0.33 -9.18
C MET A 266 -6.57 -0.86 -8.82
N SER A 267 -7.56 -1.17 -9.66
CA SER A 267 -8.45 -2.31 -9.43
C SER A 267 -7.70 -3.65 -9.49
N GLN A 268 -6.72 -3.78 -10.38
CA GLN A 268 -5.86 -4.95 -10.46
C GLN A 268 -5.00 -5.10 -9.18
N ALA A 269 -4.39 -4.02 -8.68
CA ALA A 269 -3.62 -4.03 -7.44
C ALA A 269 -4.50 -4.43 -6.23
N ALA A 270 -5.72 -3.92 -6.16
CA ALA A 270 -6.70 -4.31 -5.15
C ALA A 270 -7.06 -5.80 -5.25
N LEU A 271 -7.38 -6.29 -6.46
CA LEU A 271 -7.67 -7.71 -6.68
C LEU A 271 -6.49 -8.61 -6.28
N LEU A 272 -5.27 -8.25 -6.65
CA LEU A 272 -4.06 -9.01 -6.29
C LEU A 272 -3.88 -9.08 -4.77
N ARG A 273 -4.12 -7.98 -4.04
CA ARG A 273 -4.09 -7.96 -2.57
C ARG A 273 -5.07 -8.97 -1.96
N GLU A 274 -6.33 -8.95 -2.42
CA GLU A 274 -7.37 -9.85 -1.90
C GLU A 274 -7.03 -11.33 -2.21
N LEU A 275 -6.48 -11.61 -3.40
CA LEU A 275 -6.05 -12.96 -3.77
C LEU A 275 -4.83 -13.43 -2.96
N VAL A 276 -3.90 -12.53 -2.61
CA VAL A 276 -2.77 -12.85 -1.72
C VAL A 276 -3.29 -13.33 -0.37
N ASP A 277 -4.28 -12.63 0.20
CA ASP A 277 -4.91 -13.06 1.45
C ASP A 277 -5.56 -14.45 1.30
N ILE A 278 -6.31 -14.70 0.23
CA ILE A 278 -6.94 -16.01 -0.02
C ILE A 278 -5.91 -17.13 -0.11
N VAL A 279 -4.84 -16.95 -0.89
CA VAL A 279 -3.78 -17.96 -1.05
C VAL A 279 -3.00 -18.17 0.24
N SER A 280 -2.82 -17.12 1.05
CA SER A 280 -2.18 -17.21 2.37
C SER A 280 -3.04 -17.98 3.39
N MET A 281 -4.37 -17.84 3.31
CA MET A 281 -5.32 -18.56 4.16
C MET A 281 -5.51 -20.02 3.75
N VAL A 282 -5.20 -20.42 2.50
CA VAL A 282 -5.50 -21.76 1.99
C VAL A 282 -4.20 -22.47 1.58
N PRO A 283 -3.59 -23.27 2.48
CA PRO A 283 -2.30 -23.94 2.23
C PRO A 283 -2.27 -24.89 1.02
N SER A 284 -3.42 -25.38 0.57
CA SER A 284 -3.54 -26.24 -0.61
C SER A 284 -3.37 -25.48 -1.93
N LEU A 285 -3.50 -24.14 -1.93
CA LEU A 285 -3.24 -23.30 -3.08
C LEU A 285 -1.76 -22.91 -3.10
N SER A 286 -1.06 -23.28 -4.17
CA SER A 286 0.33 -22.87 -4.33
C SER A 286 0.43 -21.40 -4.74
N PRO A 287 1.32 -20.61 -4.10
CA PRO A 287 1.66 -19.25 -4.57
C PRO A 287 2.12 -19.21 -6.03
N ALA A 288 2.57 -20.33 -6.59
CA ALA A 288 2.94 -20.43 -8.00
C ALA A 288 1.83 -20.04 -8.99
N LEU A 289 0.57 -19.98 -8.56
CA LEU A 289 -0.54 -19.44 -9.36
C LEU A 289 -0.26 -18.00 -9.86
N PHE A 290 0.49 -17.21 -9.09
CA PHE A 290 0.84 -15.83 -9.47
C PHE A 290 1.98 -15.73 -10.48
N LYS A 291 2.74 -16.82 -10.75
CA LYS A 291 3.93 -16.77 -11.62
C LYS A 291 3.63 -16.29 -13.03
N SER A 292 2.47 -16.64 -13.58
CA SER A 292 2.04 -16.18 -14.91
C SER A 292 1.85 -14.66 -14.97
N GLN A 293 1.45 -14.04 -13.87
CA GLN A 293 1.26 -12.59 -13.77
C GLN A 293 2.57 -11.85 -13.45
N LEU A 294 3.49 -12.47 -12.69
CA LEU A 294 4.75 -11.83 -12.29
C LEU A 294 5.56 -11.29 -13.47
N LEU A 295 5.69 -12.06 -14.57
CA LEU A 295 6.42 -11.62 -15.75
C LEU A 295 5.91 -10.29 -16.30
N ARG A 296 4.59 -10.08 -16.24
CA ARG A 296 3.97 -8.84 -16.68
C ARG A 296 4.12 -7.72 -15.65
N LEU A 297 3.98 -8.04 -14.37
CA LEU A 297 4.12 -7.08 -13.28
C LEU A 297 5.55 -6.55 -13.18
N PHE A 298 6.55 -7.39 -13.43
CA PHE A 298 7.94 -6.98 -13.60
C PHE A 298 8.17 -6.05 -14.80
N GLY A 299 7.22 -5.96 -15.74
CA GLY A 299 7.26 -5.04 -16.87
C GLY A 299 6.59 -3.69 -16.60
N THR A 300 5.88 -3.52 -15.48
CA THR A 300 5.04 -2.34 -15.24
C THR A 300 5.81 -1.12 -14.71
N ALA A 301 5.34 0.06 -15.07
CA ALA A 301 5.76 1.33 -14.46
C ALA A 301 4.72 1.89 -13.49
N GLN A 302 3.54 1.26 -13.39
CA GLN A 302 2.46 1.70 -12.50
C GLN A 302 2.82 1.39 -11.05
N VAL A 303 2.81 2.42 -10.20
CA VAL A 303 3.24 2.35 -8.79
C VAL A 303 2.39 1.36 -7.98
N GLU A 304 1.08 1.33 -8.23
CA GLU A 304 0.12 0.49 -7.54
C GLU A 304 0.42 -1.01 -7.76
N LEU A 305 0.82 -1.37 -8.98
CA LEU A 305 1.16 -2.74 -9.36
C LEU A 305 2.54 -3.14 -8.85
N VAL A 306 3.49 -2.21 -8.81
CA VAL A 306 4.80 -2.43 -8.18
C VAL A 306 4.62 -2.69 -6.68
N HIS A 307 3.79 -1.90 -6.01
CA HIS A 307 3.44 -2.10 -4.60
C HIS A 307 2.78 -3.46 -4.36
N ALA A 308 1.82 -3.86 -5.20
CA ALA A 308 1.21 -5.19 -5.12
C ALA A 308 2.24 -6.33 -5.31
N THR A 309 3.25 -6.12 -6.15
CA THR A 309 4.35 -7.10 -6.37
C THR A 309 5.26 -7.20 -5.15
N LEU A 310 5.60 -6.08 -4.52
CA LEU A 310 6.34 -6.06 -3.25
C LEU A 310 5.56 -6.73 -2.12
N MET A 311 4.25 -6.52 -2.07
CA MET A 311 3.39 -7.23 -1.12
C MET A 311 3.35 -8.74 -1.36
N MET A 312 3.29 -9.19 -2.62
CA MET A 312 3.40 -10.62 -2.96
C MET A 312 4.76 -11.17 -2.52
N LYS A 313 5.83 -10.38 -2.65
CA LYS A 313 7.16 -10.77 -2.19
C LYS A 313 7.21 -10.92 -0.68
N SER A 314 6.65 -9.98 0.08
CA SER A 314 6.60 -10.07 1.54
C SER A 314 5.74 -11.25 2.02
N ALA A 315 4.66 -11.57 1.30
CA ALA A 315 3.77 -12.67 1.68
C ALA A 315 4.33 -14.07 1.38
N PHE A 316 4.94 -14.27 0.21
CA PHE A 316 5.29 -15.61 -0.28
C PHE A 316 6.79 -15.89 -0.43
N THR A 317 7.64 -14.87 -0.36
CA THR A 317 9.11 -15.02 -0.34
C THR A 317 9.62 -16.03 -1.39
N ASP A 318 10.36 -17.05 -0.95
CA ASP A 318 10.97 -18.10 -1.79
C ASP A 318 9.94 -19.03 -2.46
N SER A 319 8.70 -19.05 -1.98
CA SER A 319 7.63 -19.88 -2.56
C SER A 319 7.17 -19.36 -3.92
N LEU A 320 7.37 -18.06 -4.17
CA LEU A 320 6.94 -17.38 -5.39
C LEU A 320 8.12 -16.80 -6.18
N PHE A 321 9.09 -16.16 -5.50
CA PHE A 321 10.21 -15.47 -6.13
C PHE A 321 11.49 -16.31 -6.06
N SER A 322 12.17 -16.46 -7.19
CA SER A 322 13.55 -16.98 -7.21
C SER A 322 14.56 -15.86 -6.91
N PRO A 323 15.80 -16.19 -6.51
CA PRO A 323 16.85 -15.19 -6.32
C PRO A 323 17.13 -14.34 -7.59
N ASP A 324 16.95 -14.94 -8.77
CA ASP A 324 17.09 -14.22 -10.05
C ASP A 324 15.95 -13.21 -10.26
N ASP A 325 14.72 -13.58 -9.89
CA ASP A 325 13.55 -12.69 -9.93
C ASP A 325 13.73 -11.50 -8.97
N GLU A 326 14.23 -11.75 -7.75
CA GLU A 326 14.52 -10.71 -6.76
C GLU A 326 15.57 -9.72 -7.29
N ASN A 327 16.67 -10.23 -7.84
CA ASN A 327 17.74 -9.41 -8.41
C ASN A 327 17.25 -8.60 -9.61
N PHE A 328 16.46 -9.20 -10.49
CA PHE A 328 15.83 -8.51 -11.61
C PHE A 328 14.90 -7.40 -11.13
N PHE A 329 14.05 -7.68 -10.14
CA PHE A 329 13.11 -6.71 -9.62
C PHE A 329 13.82 -5.53 -8.96
N LEU A 330 14.85 -5.79 -8.15
CA LEU A 330 15.70 -4.76 -7.55
C LEU A 330 16.40 -3.88 -8.59
N LYS A 331 17.00 -4.47 -9.63
CA LYS A 331 17.58 -3.71 -10.76
C LYS A 331 16.54 -2.80 -11.41
N ARG A 332 15.32 -3.29 -11.59
CA ARG A 332 14.24 -2.48 -12.14
C ARG A 332 13.88 -1.30 -11.23
N LEU A 333 13.73 -1.52 -9.93
CA LEU A 333 13.44 -0.44 -8.98
C LEU A 333 14.52 0.65 -9.03
N VAL A 334 15.80 0.26 -9.11
CA VAL A 334 16.93 1.18 -9.27
C VAL A 334 16.84 1.99 -10.57
N CYS A 335 16.54 1.33 -11.69
CA CYS A 335 16.34 2.02 -12.97
C CYS A 335 15.17 3.01 -12.92
N MET A 336 14.05 2.62 -12.29
CA MET A 336 12.87 3.47 -12.17
C MET A 336 13.10 4.68 -11.26
N ALA A 337 13.86 4.51 -10.17
CA ALA A 337 14.27 5.61 -9.31
C ALA A 337 15.07 6.70 -10.04
N GLN A 338 15.67 6.41 -11.20
CA GLN A 338 16.43 7.36 -12.04
C GLN A 338 15.69 7.85 -13.26
N HIS A 339 14.55 7.24 -13.61
CA HIS A 339 13.93 7.46 -14.90
C HIS A 339 13.54 8.93 -15.09
N PRO A 340 14.06 9.62 -16.13
CA PRO A 340 13.97 11.07 -16.22
C PRO A 340 12.52 11.57 -16.35
N LEU A 341 11.64 10.77 -16.97
CA LEU A 341 10.23 11.14 -17.20
C LEU A 341 9.32 10.93 -15.99
N LEU A 342 9.79 10.28 -14.92
CA LEU A 342 8.97 10.07 -13.72
C LEU A 342 8.96 11.31 -12.84
N ASN A 343 7.84 11.52 -12.16
CA ASN A 343 7.69 12.63 -11.23
C ASN A 343 8.52 12.39 -9.94
N ILE A 344 8.69 13.43 -9.13
CA ILE A 344 9.47 13.36 -7.89
C ILE A 344 8.86 12.31 -6.91
N PRO A 345 7.53 12.32 -6.64
CA PRO A 345 6.92 11.32 -5.75
C PRO A 345 7.19 9.86 -6.16
N GLU A 346 7.09 9.53 -7.44
CA GLU A 346 7.39 8.19 -7.98
C GLU A 346 8.85 7.80 -7.74
N LYS A 347 9.79 8.70 -8.04
CA LYS A 347 11.22 8.45 -7.81
C LYS A 347 11.51 8.19 -6.33
N LEU A 348 10.91 8.97 -5.44
CA LEU A 348 11.05 8.79 -3.99
C LEU A 348 10.44 7.45 -3.54
N PHE A 349 9.27 7.08 -4.08
CA PHE A 349 8.65 5.79 -3.83
C PHE A 349 9.58 4.63 -4.20
N TYR A 350 10.21 4.64 -5.38
CA TYR A 350 11.14 3.57 -5.75
C TYR A 350 12.38 3.51 -4.86
N ILE A 351 12.92 4.65 -4.42
CA ILE A 351 14.03 4.69 -3.46
C ILE A 351 13.62 4.05 -2.13
N ASP A 352 12.40 4.34 -1.66
CA ASP A 352 11.85 3.76 -0.44
C ASP A 352 11.64 2.24 -0.57
N CYS A 353 11.15 1.77 -1.72
CA CYS A 353 11.03 0.34 -2.02
C CYS A 353 12.38 -0.39 -2.03
N ILE A 354 13.45 0.25 -2.51
CA ILE A 354 14.80 -0.33 -2.48
C ILE A 354 15.29 -0.45 -1.04
N ARG A 355 15.05 0.58 -0.22
CA ARG A 355 15.47 0.59 1.19
C ARG A 355 14.74 -0.44 2.04
N HIS A 356 13.45 -0.67 1.78
CA HIS A 356 12.61 -1.60 2.54
C HIS A 356 12.29 -2.87 1.73
N PHE A 357 13.18 -3.29 0.84
CA PHE A 357 12.93 -4.45 -0.01
C PHE A 357 12.72 -5.70 0.88
N PRO A 358 11.60 -6.42 0.73
CA PRO A 358 11.30 -7.58 1.58
C PRO A 358 12.23 -8.75 1.25
N GLU A 359 13.21 -8.99 2.12
CA GLU A 359 14.17 -10.10 2.01
C GLU A 359 13.80 -11.30 2.89
N ASN A 360 14.32 -12.46 2.52
CA ASN A 360 14.06 -13.74 3.20
C ASN A 360 14.98 -13.90 4.44
N ARG A 361 15.19 -12.83 5.22
CA ARG A 361 15.99 -12.86 6.44
C ARG A 361 15.10 -12.82 7.69
N PRO A 362 15.47 -13.55 8.77
CA PRO A 362 14.92 -13.25 10.07
C PRO A 362 15.33 -11.82 10.40
N ILE A 363 14.33 -10.95 10.57
CA ILE A 363 14.53 -9.59 11.06
C ILE A 363 15.33 -9.74 12.35
N SER A 364 16.53 -9.17 12.40
CA SER A 364 17.31 -9.16 13.63
C SER A 364 16.40 -8.64 14.74
N SER A 365 16.37 -9.31 15.88
CA SER A 365 15.55 -8.98 17.05
C SER A 365 15.88 -7.62 17.70
N GLN A 366 16.73 -6.83 17.05
CA GLN A 366 16.96 -5.43 17.30
C GLN A 366 16.47 -4.70 16.06
N GLY A 367 15.45 -3.87 16.21
CA GLY A 367 14.82 -3.08 15.15
C GLY A 367 15.71 -2.00 14.55
N ASP A 368 16.98 -2.33 14.28
CA ASP A 368 17.88 -1.51 13.50
C ASP A 368 17.45 -1.57 12.04
N GLU A 369 17.28 -0.40 11.42
CA GLU A 369 17.01 -0.22 10.00
C GLU A 369 18.26 -0.62 9.17
N SER A 370 18.60 -1.91 9.13
CA SER A 370 19.65 -2.44 8.26
C SER A 370 19.17 -2.51 6.82
N LEU A 371 20.03 -2.21 5.84
CA LEU A 371 19.64 -2.36 4.44
C LEU A 371 19.41 -3.82 4.05
N PRO A 372 18.58 -4.06 3.01
CA PRO A 372 18.47 -5.36 2.41
C PRO A 372 19.83 -5.75 1.78
N VAL A 373 20.29 -6.96 2.05
CA VAL A 373 21.61 -7.49 1.65
C VAL A 373 21.82 -7.58 0.15
N LEU A 374 20.74 -7.77 -0.60
CA LEU A 374 20.78 -7.75 -2.06
C LEU A 374 21.09 -6.35 -2.61
N VAL A 375 20.93 -5.30 -1.79
CA VAL A 375 21.26 -3.91 -2.14
C VAL A 375 22.76 -3.68 -1.98
N THR A 376 23.50 -4.03 -3.03
CA THR A 376 24.95 -3.87 -3.08
C THR A 376 25.38 -2.53 -3.69
N PRO A 377 26.62 -2.08 -3.45
CA PRO A 377 27.20 -0.91 -4.13
C PRO A 377 27.12 -1.01 -5.66
N ARG A 378 27.36 -2.21 -6.22
CA ARG A 378 27.33 -2.44 -7.67
C ARG A 378 25.93 -2.27 -8.26
N LEU A 379 24.91 -2.72 -7.54
CA LEU A 379 23.52 -2.58 -7.96
C LEU A 379 23.12 -1.10 -8.02
N THR A 380 23.59 -0.32 -7.06
CA THR A 380 23.11 1.03 -6.81
C THR A 380 23.97 2.14 -7.41
N ILE A 381 25.10 1.79 -8.05
CA ILE A 381 26.03 2.74 -8.68
C ILE A 381 25.38 3.74 -9.65
N SER A 382 24.28 3.35 -10.30
CA SER A 382 23.56 4.24 -11.21
C SER A 382 22.79 5.35 -10.46
N LEU A 383 22.51 5.18 -9.16
CA LEU A 383 21.82 6.15 -8.31
C LEU A 383 22.73 7.29 -7.84
N LEU A 384 24.00 7.28 -8.26
CA LEU A 384 24.92 8.37 -7.93
C LEU A 384 24.30 9.72 -8.32
N PRO A 385 24.29 10.70 -7.39
CA PRO A 385 23.68 11.99 -7.66
C PRO A 385 24.31 12.67 -8.88
N THR A 386 23.46 13.28 -9.70
CA THR A 386 23.86 14.08 -10.86
C THR A 386 23.29 15.48 -10.72
N VAL A 387 23.91 16.46 -11.38
CA VAL A 387 23.47 17.87 -11.37
C VAL A 387 22.05 18.08 -11.93
N PHE A 388 21.50 17.09 -12.62
CA PHE A 388 20.15 17.11 -13.18
C PHE A 388 19.08 16.58 -12.22
N ASN A 389 19.45 16.16 -11.01
CA ASN A 389 18.49 15.66 -10.02
C ASN A 389 17.94 16.79 -9.17
N ASP A 390 16.65 16.71 -8.85
CA ASP A 390 16.01 17.61 -7.90
C ASP A 390 16.55 17.39 -6.49
N SER A 391 16.47 18.42 -5.65
CA SER A 391 17.06 18.38 -4.29
C SER A 391 16.53 17.25 -3.41
N SER A 392 15.24 16.89 -3.54
CA SER A 392 14.61 15.81 -2.76
C SER A 392 15.13 14.43 -3.15
N THR A 393 15.15 14.10 -4.44
CA THR A 393 15.65 12.79 -4.90
C THR A 393 17.16 12.67 -4.71
N MET A 394 17.90 13.76 -4.87
CA MET A 394 19.34 13.81 -4.62
C MET A 394 19.69 13.42 -3.19
N LEU A 395 18.96 13.96 -2.20
CA LEU A 395 19.18 13.67 -0.79
C LEU A 395 18.87 12.20 -0.46
N CYS A 396 17.73 11.68 -0.92
CA CYS A 396 17.34 10.30 -0.65
C CYS A 396 18.30 9.29 -1.29
N ARG A 397 18.79 9.57 -2.50
CA ARG A 397 19.82 8.75 -3.16
C ARG A 397 21.14 8.77 -2.40
N LEU A 398 21.60 9.96 -1.99
CA LEU A 398 22.82 10.09 -1.20
C LEU A 398 22.70 9.31 0.11
N LYS A 399 21.58 9.45 0.84
CA LYS A 399 21.32 8.68 2.07
C LYS A 399 21.41 7.17 1.81
N LEU A 400 20.71 6.67 0.79
CA LEU A 400 20.76 5.26 0.43
C LEU A 400 22.19 4.81 0.11
N MET A 401 22.95 5.60 -0.64
CA MET A 401 24.33 5.24 -1.02
C MET A 401 25.24 5.19 0.20
N CYS A 402 25.12 6.16 1.11
CA CYS A 402 25.87 6.17 2.36
C CYS A 402 25.57 4.93 3.19
N MET A 403 24.30 4.54 3.32
CA MET A 403 23.95 3.30 4.01
C MET A 403 24.58 2.08 3.31
N VAL A 404 24.49 1.98 1.98
CA VAL A 404 25.02 0.84 1.21
C VAL A 404 26.53 0.69 1.34
N TYR A 405 27.28 1.80 1.29
CA TYR A 405 28.74 1.79 1.40
C TYR A 405 29.24 1.68 2.84
N LEU A 406 28.42 2.04 3.84
CA LEU A 406 28.73 1.82 5.26
C LEU A 406 28.53 0.35 5.67
N GLU A 407 27.60 -0.36 5.03
CA GLU A 407 27.34 -1.78 5.30
C GLU A 407 28.17 -2.74 4.42
N ALA A 408 28.88 -2.23 3.41
CA ALA A 408 29.77 -3.02 2.56
C ALA A 408 31.11 -3.32 3.27
N ASP A 409 31.50 -4.60 3.30
CA ASP A 409 32.66 -5.10 4.04
C ASP A 409 34.00 -4.49 3.55
N GLU A 410 34.95 -4.27 4.46
CA GLU A 410 36.10 -3.34 4.31
C GLU A 410 37.15 -3.72 3.23
N GLY A 411 36.98 -4.83 2.52
CA GLY A 411 38.02 -5.45 1.67
C GLY A 411 38.36 -4.75 0.36
N GLU A 412 37.37 -4.13 -0.32
CA GLU A 412 37.58 -3.38 -1.58
C GLU A 412 36.71 -2.12 -1.72
N ASP A 413 35.71 -1.95 -0.84
CA ASP A 413 34.65 -0.93 -0.96
C ASP A 413 34.90 0.37 -0.16
N SER A 414 36.03 0.47 0.54
CA SER A 414 36.49 1.71 1.21
C SER A 414 36.70 2.90 0.26
N LYS A 415 36.83 2.64 -1.05
CA LYS A 415 36.84 3.67 -2.11
C LYS A 415 35.49 4.37 -2.26
N GLY A 416 34.39 3.70 -1.92
CA GLY A 416 33.03 4.23 -2.05
C GLY A 416 32.75 5.38 -1.10
N VAL A 417 33.17 5.25 0.17
CA VAL A 417 33.04 6.31 1.18
C VAL A 417 33.86 7.54 0.80
N ALA A 418 35.09 7.36 0.31
CA ALA A 418 35.92 8.44 -0.21
C ALA A 418 35.27 9.14 -1.42
N TYR A 419 34.69 8.37 -2.35
CA TYR A 419 33.97 8.91 -3.50
C TYR A 419 32.72 9.71 -3.09
N LEU A 420 31.94 9.22 -2.12
CA LEU A 420 30.79 9.95 -1.57
C LEU A 420 31.20 11.26 -0.91
N PHE A 421 32.32 11.25 -0.18
CA PHE A 421 32.89 12.44 0.44
C PHE A 421 33.32 13.47 -0.62
N ASP A 422 34.05 13.04 -1.66
CA ASP A 422 34.45 13.90 -2.77
C ASP A 422 33.23 14.50 -3.50
N HIS A 423 32.17 13.70 -3.69
CA HIS A 423 30.93 14.14 -4.31
C HIS A 423 30.19 15.17 -3.45
N LEU A 424 30.14 14.95 -2.13
CA LEU A 424 29.56 15.90 -1.18
C LEU A 424 30.34 17.23 -1.18
N MET A 425 31.67 17.18 -1.20
CA MET A 425 32.52 18.36 -1.29
C MET A 425 32.35 19.10 -2.62
N ALA A 426 32.10 18.38 -3.72
CA ALA A 426 31.76 18.99 -5.01
C ALA A 426 30.40 19.70 -4.98
N LEU A 427 29.38 19.08 -4.38
CA LEU A 427 28.06 19.71 -4.17
C LEU A 427 28.16 20.96 -3.30
N LEU A 428 28.96 20.92 -2.22
CA LEU A 428 29.22 22.06 -1.35
C LEU A 428 29.86 23.23 -2.12
N LYS A 429 30.85 22.95 -2.97
CA LYS A 429 31.48 23.96 -3.84
C LYS A 429 30.51 24.55 -4.88
N ILE A 430 29.53 23.80 -5.37
CA ILE A 430 28.50 24.32 -6.30
C ILE A 430 27.57 25.29 -5.58
N VAL A 431 27.20 24.97 -4.34
CA VAL A 431 26.40 25.83 -3.47
C VAL A 431 27.14 27.12 -3.14
N ASP A 432 28.44 27.03 -2.80
CA ASP A 432 29.29 28.17 -2.48
C ASP A 432 29.49 29.14 -3.67
N ASN A 433 29.49 28.61 -4.90
CA ASN A 433 29.81 29.41 -6.09
C ASN A 433 28.59 29.97 -6.85
N HIS A 434 27.37 29.40 -6.78
CA HIS A 434 26.21 29.86 -7.59
C HIS A 434 24.78 29.59 -7.06
N GLY A 435 24.50 29.59 -5.76
CA GLY A 435 23.15 29.26 -5.25
C GLY A 435 22.10 30.40 -5.28
N ARG A 436 21.03 30.29 -6.08
CA ARG A 436 19.74 30.95 -5.74
C ARG A 436 19.25 30.39 -4.39
N ARG A 437 18.67 31.26 -3.53
CA ARG A 437 18.26 31.00 -2.14
C ARG A 437 17.53 29.65 -1.89
N GLU A 438 16.78 29.15 -2.87
CA GLU A 438 16.03 27.89 -2.77
C GLU A 438 16.91 26.62 -2.89
N MET A 439 17.96 26.63 -3.72
CA MET A 439 18.93 25.52 -3.80
C MET A 439 19.82 25.45 -2.56
N VAL A 440 20.12 26.61 -1.97
CA VAL A 440 20.94 26.73 -0.76
C VAL A 440 20.21 26.13 0.44
N ASN A 441 18.92 26.42 0.64
CA ASN A 441 18.20 25.96 1.84
C ASN A 441 17.94 24.44 1.86
N SER A 442 17.54 23.82 0.75
CA SER A 442 17.25 22.37 0.72
C SER A 442 18.51 21.52 0.63
N GLY A 443 19.52 21.98 -0.12
CA GLY A 443 20.81 21.29 -0.28
C GLY A 443 21.67 21.32 0.99
N LEU A 444 21.74 22.46 1.69
CA LEU A 444 22.48 22.55 2.95
C LEU A 444 21.79 21.78 4.09
N HIS A 445 20.47 21.89 4.28
CA HIS A 445 19.83 21.19 5.41
C HIS A 445 19.90 19.66 5.26
N GLY A 446 19.68 19.15 4.05
CA GLY A 446 19.79 17.72 3.74
C GLY A 446 21.23 17.23 3.79
N GLY A 447 22.15 17.94 3.13
CA GLY A 447 23.58 17.62 3.13
C GLY A 447 24.18 17.65 4.53
N PHE A 448 23.85 18.66 5.34
CA PHE A 448 24.36 18.77 6.72
C PHE A 448 23.81 17.66 7.63
N ARG A 449 22.54 17.27 7.47
CA ARG A 449 21.95 16.17 8.24
C ARG A 449 22.55 14.81 7.86
N VAL A 450 22.76 14.56 6.56
CA VAL A 450 23.44 13.35 6.07
C VAL A 450 24.91 13.34 6.48
N VAL A 451 25.60 14.48 6.45
CA VAL A 451 26.98 14.62 6.96
C VAL A 451 27.05 14.38 8.46
N CYS A 452 26.09 14.88 9.25
CA CYS A 452 26.02 14.58 10.68
C CYS A 452 25.73 13.11 10.96
N GLU A 453 24.82 12.48 10.22
CA GLU A 453 24.45 11.05 10.37
C GLU A 453 25.63 10.13 9.96
N ILE A 454 26.37 10.49 8.90
CA ILE A 454 27.61 9.83 8.49
C ILE A 454 28.73 10.08 9.51
N ALA A 455 28.89 11.30 10.01
CA ALA A 455 29.91 11.64 11.00
C ALA A 455 29.64 10.96 12.35
N GLU A 456 28.38 10.82 12.76
CA GLU A 456 27.97 10.08 13.95
C GLU A 456 28.25 8.58 13.80
N LYS A 457 27.87 7.95 12.67
CA LYS A 457 28.19 6.54 12.40
C LYS A 457 29.70 6.29 12.26
N LEU A 458 30.44 7.18 11.61
CA LEU A 458 31.91 7.11 11.54
C LEU A 458 32.55 7.29 12.94
N ALA A 459 31.97 8.12 13.81
CA ALA A 459 32.41 8.29 15.20
C ALA A 459 32.01 7.12 16.12
N GLU A 460 30.99 6.34 15.78
CA GLU A 460 30.66 5.08 16.44
C GLU A 460 31.60 3.95 16.02
N ILE A 461 31.89 3.82 14.72
CA ILE A 461 32.88 2.86 14.19
C ILE A 461 34.29 3.17 14.75
N GLY A 462 34.66 4.45 14.85
CA GLY A 462 35.93 4.87 15.46
C GLY A 462 36.04 4.62 16.98
N ARG A 463 34.92 4.36 17.68
CA ARG A 463 34.92 4.01 19.11
C ARG A 463 35.08 2.50 19.37
N GLY A 464 35.01 1.65 18.34
CA GLY A 464 35.29 0.22 18.42
C GLY A 464 36.77 -0.15 18.51
N TYR A 465 37.68 0.80 18.24
CA TYR A 465 39.12 0.62 18.39
C TYR A 465 39.64 1.43 19.58
N ALA A 466 39.73 0.77 20.74
CA ALA A 466 40.60 1.25 21.80
C ALA A 466 42.06 1.22 21.30
N PRO A 467 42.86 2.27 21.53
CA PRO A 467 44.27 2.25 21.16
C PRO A 467 45.01 1.23 22.01
N ILE A 468 45.81 0.39 21.36
CA ILE A 468 46.84 -0.41 22.03
C ILE A 468 47.70 0.58 22.82
N SER A 469 47.70 0.44 24.14
CA SER A 469 48.52 1.20 25.06
C SER A 469 50.00 1.00 24.70
N VAL A 470 50.65 2.05 24.22
CA VAL A 470 52.12 2.15 24.34
C VAL A 470 52.39 2.78 25.68
N ASP A 471 52.96 1.97 26.56
CA ASP A 471 53.25 2.33 27.94
C ASP A 471 54.26 3.48 27.99
N SER A 472 54.05 4.33 28.98
CA SER A 472 54.73 5.60 29.16
C SER A 472 56.05 5.40 29.88
N ALA A 473 57.18 5.44 29.17
CA ALA A 473 58.49 5.67 29.78
C ALA A 473 59.47 6.27 28.77
N GLU A 474 60.19 7.29 29.22
CA GLU A 474 61.37 7.90 28.57
C GLU A 474 61.11 9.00 27.52
N LEU A 475 60.36 10.01 27.93
CA LEU A 475 60.59 11.39 27.52
C LEU A 475 60.95 12.22 28.76
N GLN A 476 62.24 12.24 29.11
CA GLN A 476 62.93 13.38 29.71
C GLN A 476 64.38 12.99 30.00
N LEU A 477 65.32 13.44 29.16
CA LEU A 477 66.49 14.22 29.58
C LEU A 477 67.50 14.39 28.44
N ALA A 478 67.87 15.65 28.23
CA ALA A 478 69.10 16.14 27.61
C ALA A 478 69.28 15.87 26.10
N SER A 479 69.10 16.86 25.22
CA SER A 479 70.07 17.93 24.94
C SER A 479 71.50 17.42 24.73
N GLN A 480 71.90 17.18 23.47
CA GLN A 480 73.18 17.64 22.89
C GLN A 480 73.28 17.28 21.40
N ASN A 481 73.37 18.35 20.61
CA ASN A 481 74.04 18.63 19.32
C ASN A 481 75.04 17.61 18.68
N PRO A 482 75.47 17.85 17.42
CA PRO A 482 75.43 16.90 16.29
C PRO A 482 76.82 16.44 15.81
N GLU A 483 76.91 15.49 14.86
CA GLU A 483 77.92 15.48 13.79
C GLU A 483 77.85 14.24 12.85
N LYS A 484 78.15 14.48 11.55
CA LYS A 484 78.89 13.63 10.57
C LYS A 484 78.21 12.33 10.06
N SER A 485 77.84 12.19 8.78
CA SER A 485 78.59 12.14 7.49
C SER A 485 78.92 10.73 7.00
N SER A 486 78.73 10.49 5.68
CA SER A 486 79.30 9.41 4.84
C SER A 486 78.68 8.01 5.02
N SER A 487 78.56 7.08 4.05
CA SER A 487 78.88 6.97 2.61
C SER A 487 78.62 5.50 2.20
N GLY A 488 78.37 5.24 0.91
CA GLY A 488 78.64 3.96 0.21
C GLY A 488 77.46 2.99 0.08
N GLU A 489 76.98 2.61 -1.12
CA GLU A 489 77.59 1.64 -2.07
C GLU A 489 77.83 0.28 -1.39
N THR A 490 77.37 -0.90 -1.83
CA THR A 490 77.20 -1.55 -3.15
C THR A 490 76.44 -2.87 -2.87
N ASP A 491 75.47 -3.28 -3.68
CA ASP A 491 75.62 -4.21 -4.83
C ASP A 491 76.11 -5.62 -4.44
N THR A 492 75.28 -6.66 -4.64
CA THR A 492 75.56 -7.86 -5.47
C THR A 492 74.69 -9.09 -5.15
N SER A 493 74.04 -9.55 -6.22
CA SER A 493 73.86 -10.95 -6.68
C SER A 493 73.20 -12.00 -5.78
N GLY A 494 72.08 -12.52 -6.29
CA GLY A 494 72.14 -13.81 -6.99
C GLY A 494 71.52 -15.02 -6.27
N LYS A 495 70.38 -15.49 -6.76
CA LYS A 495 70.20 -16.83 -7.39
C LYS A 495 68.71 -17.21 -7.50
N LEU A 496 68.25 -17.31 -8.74
CA LEU A 496 67.20 -18.24 -9.22
C LEU A 496 67.81 -19.66 -9.33
N PRO A 497 67.02 -20.74 -9.23
CA PRO A 497 66.28 -21.30 -10.39
C PRO A 497 64.83 -21.74 -10.04
N LEU A 498 63.81 -21.47 -10.88
CA LEU A 498 63.33 -22.24 -12.05
C LEU A 498 62.80 -23.66 -11.75
N LEU A 499 61.50 -23.88 -12.01
CA LEU A 499 60.88 -25.02 -12.72
C LEU A 499 59.33 -24.82 -12.70
N SER A 500 58.74 -24.33 -13.81
CA SER A 500 58.02 -25.09 -14.86
C SER A 500 56.53 -25.33 -14.53
N ALA A 501 55.60 -24.65 -15.23
CA ALA A 501 54.81 -25.17 -16.38
C ALA A 501 53.67 -26.12 -15.91
N GLN A 502 52.40 -26.08 -16.31
CA GLN A 502 51.76 -25.78 -17.59
C GLN A 502 50.23 -25.63 -17.35
N SER A 503 49.59 -24.70 -18.04
CA SER A 503 48.16 -24.74 -18.44
C SER A 503 47.93 -25.86 -19.48
N PRO A 504 46.70 -26.29 -19.91
CA PRO A 504 45.51 -25.45 -20.14
C PRO A 504 44.09 -26.09 -20.00
N ILE A 505 43.12 -25.19 -20.17
CA ILE A 505 41.68 -25.24 -20.55
C ILE A 505 41.29 -26.45 -21.44
N PRO A 506 40.03 -26.92 -21.39
CA PRO A 506 39.15 -26.69 -22.55
C PRO A 506 37.66 -26.38 -22.23
N LEU A 507 37.12 -25.50 -23.08
CA LEU A 507 35.75 -25.39 -23.66
C LEU A 507 34.52 -25.30 -22.76
#